data_AF-A0A6I9PVQ6-F1
#
_entry.id   AF-A0A6I9PVQ6-F1
#
_cell.length_a   1.000
_cell.length_b   1.000
_cell.length_c   1.000
_cell.angle_alpha   90.00
_cell.angle_beta   90.00
_cell.angle_gamma   90.00
#
_symmetry.space_group_name_H-M   'P 1'
#
loop_
_entity.id
_entity.type
_entity.pdbx_description
1 polymer ?
#
loop_
_entity_poly.entity_id
_entity_poly.type
_entity_poly.pdbx_seq_one_letter_code
_entity_poly.pdbx_strand_id
1 'polypeptide(L)'
;MCFQARYKQSLDPTVDEVKKLCTSLRRNAKEERVLFHYNGHGVPRPTVNGEIWVFNKNYTQYIPLSIYDLQTWMGSPSIFVYDCSNAGIIVKSFKQFALQREQELEVAAINPSHPLAQMPLPPSMKNCIQLAACEASELLPMNPDLPADLFTSCLTTPIKIALRW
;
A
#
# COMPACT_ATOMS: atom_id res chain seq x y z
N MET A 1 -6.37 24.38 -14.59
CA MET A 1 -5.54 23.16 -14.56
C MET A 1 -6.48 21.99 -14.35
N CYS A 2 -6.64 21.11 -15.33
CA CYS A 2 -7.51 19.94 -15.21
C CYS A 2 -6.71 18.84 -14.51
N PHE A 3 -7.08 18.49 -13.27
CA PHE A 3 -6.52 17.35 -12.54
C PHE A 3 -7.11 16.05 -13.11
N GLN A 4 -6.65 15.63 -14.29
CA GLN A 4 -7.11 14.38 -14.89
C GLN A 4 -6.16 13.25 -14.52
N ALA A 5 -6.47 12.55 -13.43
CA ALA A 5 -5.80 11.31 -13.06
C ALA A 5 -6.36 10.11 -13.84
N ARG A 6 -5.52 9.10 -14.08
CA ARG A 6 -5.96 7.81 -14.65
C ARG A 6 -6.30 6.84 -13.53
N TYR A 7 -7.53 6.36 -13.49
CA TYR A 7 -8.00 5.42 -12.49
C TYR A 7 -7.97 3.99 -13.05
N LYS A 8 -7.49 3.04 -12.24
CA LYS A 8 -7.56 1.60 -12.54
C LYS A 8 -8.02 0.86 -11.31
N GLN A 9 -9.12 0.14 -11.44
CA GLN A 9 -9.66 -0.73 -10.40
C GLN A 9 -9.11 -2.15 -10.55
N SER A 10 -8.93 -2.82 -9.41
CA SER A 10 -8.55 -4.22 -9.33
C SER A 10 -9.43 -4.85 -8.26
N LEU A 11 -10.42 -5.62 -8.69
CA LEU A 11 -11.39 -6.27 -7.80
C LEU A 11 -10.86 -7.66 -7.45
N ASP A 12 -10.76 -7.95 -6.16
CA ASP A 12 -10.28 -9.22 -5.60
C ASP A 12 -9.02 -9.77 -6.28
N PRO A 13 -7.94 -8.98 -6.43
CA PRO A 13 -6.84 -9.35 -7.29
C PRO A 13 -5.98 -10.46 -6.72
N THR A 14 -5.22 -11.10 -7.61
CA THR A 14 -4.08 -11.95 -7.27
C THR A 14 -2.80 -11.13 -7.09
N VAL A 15 -1.78 -11.71 -6.43
CA VAL A 15 -0.45 -11.10 -6.28
C VAL A 15 0.13 -10.65 -7.63
N ASP A 16 0.01 -11.49 -8.66
CA ASP A 16 0.51 -11.18 -10.01
C ASP A 16 -0.22 -10.01 -10.65
N GLU A 17 -1.52 -9.88 -10.43
CA GLU A 17 -2.32 -8.75 -10.92
C GLU A 17 -1.97 -7.46 -10.22
N VAL A 18 -1.81 -7.48 -8.89
CA VAL A 18 -1.33 -6.32 -8.12
C VAL A 18 0.05 -5.88 -8.60
N LYS A 19 0.98 -6.83 -8.79
CA LYS A 19 2.32 -6.54 -9.32
C LYS A 19 2.26 -5.89 -10.70
N LYS A 20 1.51 -6.47 -11.64
CA LYS A 20 1.34 -5.91 -12.99
C LYS A 20 0.70 -4.52 -12.96
N LEU A 21 -0.28 -4.31 -12.09
CA LEU A 21 -0.96 -3.03 -11.92
C LEU A 21 0.01 -1.96 -11.41
N CYS A 22 0.68 -2.21 -10.29
CA CYS A 22 1.58 -1.25 -9.64
C CYS A 22 2.74 -0.87 -10.56
N THR A 23 3.42 -1.87 -11.15
CA THR A 23 4.54 -1.64 -12.07
C THR A 23 4.12 -0.90 -13.35
N SER A 24 2.93 -1.20 -13.89
CA SER A 24 2.38 -0.50 -15.05
C SER A 24 2.05 0.96 -14.73
N LEU A 25 1.40 1.23 -13.60
CA LEU A 25 1.07 2.59 -13.17
C LEU A 25 2.33 3.42 -12.88
N ARG A 26 3.31 2.87 -12.15
CA ARG A 26 4.59 3.53 -11.92
C ARG A 26 5.29 3.88 -13.23
N ARG A 27 5.42 2.92 -14.16
CA ARG A 27 6.07 3.18 -15.46
C ARG A 27 5.38 4.31 -16.23
N ASN A 28 4.06 4.39 -16.19
CA ASN A 28 3.30 5.43 -16.89
C ASN A 28 3.38 6.79 -16.20
N ALA A 29 3.38 6.82 -14.87
CA ALA A 29 3.44 8.04 -14.06
C ALA A 29 4.83 8.68 -14.03
N LYS A 30 5.89 7.89 -14.30
CA LYS A 30 7.29 8.35 -14.22
C LYS A 30 7.58 8.93 -12.82
N GLU A 31 7.78 10.25 -12.74
CA GLU A 31 8.06 11.01 -11.52
C GLU A 31 6.79 11.53 -10.83
N GLU A 32 5.61 11.38 -11.43
CA GLU A 32 4.35 11.75 -10.79
C GLU A 32 3.96 10.77 -9.67
N ARG A 33 3.10 11.26 -8.78
CA ARG A 33 2.65 10.49 -7.61
C ARG A 33 1.61 9.44 -8.02
N VAL A 34 1.85 8.20 -7.62
CA VAL A 34 0.87 7.11 -7.78
C VAL A 34 0.14 6.87 -6.46
N LEU A 35 -1.19 6.81 -6.51
CA LEU A 35 -2.05 6.48 -5.38
C LEU A 35 -2.37 4.98 -5.37
N PHE A 36 -2.15 4.33 -4.25
CA PHE A 36 -2.56 2.95 -3.99
C PHE A 36 -3.58 2.93 -2.86
N HIS A 37 -4.81 2.55 -3.19
CA HIS A 37 -5.89 2.41 -2.22
C HIS A 37 -6.19 0.93 -2.03
N TYR A 38 -5.97 0.44 -0.82
CA TYR A 38 -6.27 -0.92 -0.42
C TYR A 38 -7.44 -0.93 0.55
N ASN A 39 -8.48 -1.67 0.18
CA ASN A 39 -9.62 -1.97 1.05
C ASN A 39 -9.53 -3.46 1.41
N GLY A 40 -9.30 -3.75 2.69
CA GLY A 40 -9.02 -5.09 3.21
C GLY A 40 -10.14 -5.66 4.07
N HIS A 41 -11.39 -5.26 3.84
CA HIS A 41 -12.53 -5.68 4.68
C HIS A 41 -12.91 -7.17 4.52
N GLY A 42 -12.71 -7.74 3.33
CA GLY A 42 -13.08 -9.12 3.01
C GLY A 42 -11.98 -10.17 3.23
N VAL A 43 -10.88 -9.80 3.88
CA VAL A 43 -9.70 -10.65 4.05
C VAL A 43 -9.21 -10.61 5.52
N PRO A 44 -8.32 -11.53 5.94
CA PRO A 44 -7.73 -11.47 7.27
C PRO A 44 -6.99 -10.16 7.52
N ARG A 45 -6.76 -9.84 8.80
CA ARG A 45 -6.04 -8.64 9.19
C ARG A 45 -4.56 -8.69 8.76
N PRO A 46 -3.92 -7.54 8.54
CA PRO A 46 -2.49 -7.48 8.27
C PRO A 46 -1.66 -8.16 9.36
N THR A 47 -0.57 -8.81 8.97
CA THR A 47 0.30 -9.56 9.89
C THR A 47 1.42 -8.67 10.43
N VAL A 48 1.97 -9.02 11.59
CA VAL A 48 3.14 -8.35 12.18
C VAL A 48 4.41 -8.48 11.31
N ASN A 49 4.44 -9.44 10.39
CA ASN A 49 5.51 -9.62 9.42
C ASN A 49 5.45 -8.59 8.28
N GLY A 50 4.44 -7.71 8.28
CA GLY A 50 4.25 -6.72 7.23
C GLY A 50 3.68 -7.31 5.95
N GLU A 51 2.62 -8.12 6.10
CA GLU A 51 1.89 -8.71 4.98
C GLU A 51 0.43 -8.21 5.00
N ILE A 52 -0.09 -7.93 3.80
CA ILE A 52 -1.53 -7.74 3.55
C ILE A 52 -2.05 -8.91 2.74
N TRP A 53 -3.36 -9.05 2.62
CA TRP A 53 -3.97 -10.24 2.02
C TRP A 53 -4.63 -9.92 0.69
N VAL A 54 -4.42 -10.81 -0.26
CA VAL A 54 -5.06 -10.83 -1.58
C VAL A 54 -5.59 -12.24 -1.87
N PHE A 55 -6.19 -12.48 -3.03
CA PHE A 55 -6.77 -13.79 -3.35
C PHE A 55 -5.85 -14.64 -4.22
N ASN A 56 -6.06 -15.95 -4.20
CA ASN A 56 -5.60 -16.81 -5.29
C ASN A 56 -6.57 -16.73 -6.50
N LYS A 57 -6.18 -17.27 -7.65
CA LYS A 57 -6.99 -17.22 -8.88
C LYS A 57 -8.39 -17.85 -8.75
N ASN A 58 -8.54 -18.78 -7.81
CA ASN A 58 -9.77 -19.54 -7.61
C ASN A 58 -10.65 -18.97 -6.48
N TYR A 59 -10.23 -17.88 -5.83
CA TYR A 59 -10.90 -17.25 -4.68
C TYR A 59 -11.17 -18.22 -3.52
N THR A 60 -10.32 -19.22 -3.35
CA THR A 60 -10.44 -20.23 -2.29
C THR A 60 -9.50 -19.99 -1.12
N GLN A 61 -8.43 -19.23 -1.35
CA GLN A 61 -7.39 -18.98 -0.36
C GLN A 61 -6.96 -17.53 -0.38
N TYR A 62 -6.68 -17.01 0.82
CA TYR A 62 -5.98 -15.75 0.99
C TYR A 62 -4.48 -15.98 0.83
N ILE A 63 -3.86 -15.17 -0.02
CA ILE A 63 -2.43 -15.21 -0.31
C ILE A 63 -1.79 -13.98 0.33
N PRO A 64 -0.72 -14.15 1.14
CA PRO A 64 -0.02 -13.02 1.72
C PRO A 64 0.75 -12.25 0.65
N LEU A 65 0.66 -10.93 0.71
CA LEU A 65 1.40 -9.98 -0.10
C LEU A 65 2.30 -9.15 0.81
N SER A 66 3.61 -9.27 0.60
CA SER A 66 4.60 -8.51 1.37
C SER A 66 4.54 -7.01 1.07
N ILE A 67 4.53 -6.20 2.11
CA ILE A 67 4.66 -4.74 1.99
C ILE A 67 6.01 -4.37 1.39
N TYR A 68 7.06 -5.16 1.63
CA TYR A 68 8.36 -4.94 1.00
C TYR A 68 8.29 -5.03 -0.53
N ASP A 69 7.54 -5.99 -1.06
CA ASP A 69 7.36 -6.14 -2.50
C ASP A 69 6.48 -5.03 -3.09
N LEU A 70 5.39 -4.70 -2.40
CA LEU A 70 4.49 -3.61 -2.79
C LEU A 70 5.24 -2.28 -2.91
N GLN A 71 6.10 -1.96 -1.94
CA GLN A 71 6.91 -0.74 -1.94
C GLN A 71 7.84 -0.71 -3.18
N THR A 72 8.33 -1.86 -3.63
CA THR A 72 9.20 -2.01 -4.81
C THR A 72 8.43 -1.73 -6.09
N TRP A 73 7.23 -2.30 -6.21
CA TRP A 73 6.44 -2.16 -7.43
C TRP A 73 5.84 -0.77 -7.59
N MET A 74 5.47 -0.14 -6.46
CA MET A 74 4.90 1.20 -6.44
C MET A 74 5.93 2.30 -6.62
N GLY A 75 7.17 2.11 -6.14
CA GLY A 75 8.22 3.12 -6.20
C GLY A 75 7.85 4.44 -5.53
N SER A 76 8.57 5.51 -5.91
CA SER A 76 8.45 6.85 -5.33
C SER A 76 8.33 7.90 -6.45
N PRO A 77 7.57 8.99 -6.28
CA PRO A 77 6.72 9.32 -5.12
C PRO A 77 5.38 8.56 -5.15
N SER A 78 4.87 8.14 -3.99
CA SER A 78 3.60 7.40 -3.90
C SER A 78 2.77 7.82 -2.68
N ILE A 79 1.46 7.52 -2.70
CA ILE A 79 0.57 7.68 -1.56
C ILE A 79 -0.25 6.40 -1.38
N PHE A 80 -0.40 5.99 -0.14
CA PHE A 80 -1.10 4.76 0.23
C PHE A 80 -2.27 5.08 1.15
N VAL A 81 -3.41 4.44 0.89
CA VAL A 81 -4.61 4.50 1.72
C VAL A 81 -4.99 3.08 2.11
N TYR A 82 -4.97 2.78 3.41
CA TYR A 82 -5.30 1.46 3.94
C TYR A 82 -6.60 1.53 4.75
N ASP A 83 -7.67 0.99 4.17
CA ASP A 83 -8.96 0.83 4.82
C ASP A 83 -9.15 -0.63 5.24
N CYS A 84 -8.62 -0.97 6.41
CA CYS A 84 -8.76 -2.27 7.05
C CYS A 84 -8.53 -2.16 8.56
N SER A 85 -8.96 -3.17 9.32
CA SER A 85 -8.59 -3.27 10.74
C SER A 85 -7.08 -3.50 10.90
N ASN A 86 -6.50 -3.01 12.00
CA ASN A 86 -5.06 -3.06 12.28
C ASN A 86 -4.17 -2.38 11.21
N ALA A 87 -4.70 -1.39 10.48
CA ALA A 87 -3.96 -0.72 9.39
C ALA A 87 -2.65 -0.06 9.87
N GLY A 88 -2.56 0.36 11.13
CA GLY A 88 -1.33 0.91 11.71
C GLY A 88 -0.13 -0.06 11.67
N ILE A 89 -0.35 -1.38 11.63
CA ILE A 89 0.74 -2.37 11.44
C ILE A 89 1.40 -2.15 10.07
N ILE A 90 0.61 -1.94 9.03
CA ILE A 90 1.10 -1.75 7.66
C ILE A 90 2.06 -0.56 7.59
N VAL A 91 1.67 0.56 8.22
CA VAL A 91 2.49 1.80 8.25
C VAL A 91 3.80 1.57 9.00
N LYS A 92 3.77 0.86 10.14
CA LYS A 92 4.97 0.51 10.92
C LYS A 92 5.91 -0.37 10.10
N SER A 93 5.40 -1.44 9.51
CA SER A 93 6.19 -2.35 8.66
C SER A 93 6.76 -1.65 7.43
N PHE A 94 6.00 -0.78 6.78
CA PHE A 94 6.51 -0.01 5.64
C PHE A 94 7.69 0.87 6.03
N LYS A 95 7.61 1.58 7.15
CA LYS A 95 8.72 2.42 7.63
C LYS A 95 9.96 1.58 7.92
N GLN A 96 9.79 0.43 8.56
CA GLN A 96 10.89 -0.50 8.84
C GLN A 96 11.55 -1.00 7.54
N PHE A 97 10.75 -1.45 6.57
CA PHE A 97 11.27 -1.92 5.28
C PHE A 97 11.92 -0.82 4.44
N ALA A 98 11.43 0.41 4.53
CA ALA A 98 12.06 1.56 3.89
C ALA A 98 13.45 1.85 4.49
N LEU A 99 13.57 1.83 5.83
CA LEU A 99 14.86 2.02 6.51
C LEU A 99 15.84 0.90 6.21
N GLN A 100 15.38 -0.36 6.24
CA GLN A 100 16.18 -1.52 5.89
C GLN A 100 16.75 -1.38 4.47
N ARG A 101 15.91 -0.96 3.51
CA ARG A 101 16.35 -0.73 2.13
C ARG A 101 17.40 0.36 2.02
N GLU A 102 17.26 1.47 2.74
CA GLU A 102 18.27 2.53 2.72
C GLU A 102 19.62 2.03 3.26
N GLN A 103 19.61 1.24 4.34
CA GLN A 103 20.82 0.61 4.88
C GLN A 103 21.47 -0.37 3.90
N GLU A 104 20.68 -1.21 3.23
CA GLU A 104 21.18 -2.15 2.20
C GLU A 104 21.88 -1.41 1.05
N LEU A 105 21.40 -0.22 0.69
CA LEU A 105 22.01 0.61 -0.36
C LEU A 105 23.29 1.29 0.11
N GLU A 106 23.35 1.77 1.35
CA GLU A 106 24.56 2.34 1.93
C GLU A 106 25.69 1.31 1.97
N VAL A 107 25.38 0.07 2.38
CA VAL A 107 26.34 -1.04 2.37
C VAL A 107 26.80 -1.38 0.94
N ALA A 108 25.88 -1.41 -0.02
CA ALA A 108 26.21 -1.68 -1.43
C ALA A 108 27.07 -0.57 -2.05
N ALA A 109 26.90 0.69 -1.63
CA ALA A 109 27.72 1.81 -2.09
C ALA A 109 29.17 1.73 -1.59
N ILE A 110 29.37 1.16 -0.39
CA ILE A 110 30.70 1.01 0.23
C ILE A 110 31.42 -0.25 -0.28
N ASN A 111 30.69 -1.30 -0.67
CA ASN A 111 31.26 -2.56 -1.15
C ASN A 111 30.94 -2.80 -2.64
N PRO A 112 31.88 -2.51 -3.58
CA PRO A 112 31.67 -2.72 -5.02
C PRO A 112 31.45 -4.18 -5.44
N SER A 113 31.80 -5.14 -4.57
CA SER A 113 31.56 -6.56 -4.80
C SER A 113 30.14 -7.00 -4.41
N HIS A 114 29.36 -6.11 -3.77
CA HIS A 114 28.00 -6.40 -3.37
C HIS A 114 27.08 -6.54 -4.61
N PRO A 115 26.18 -7.54 -4.67
CA PRO A 115 25.33 -7.77 -5.84
C PRO A 115 24.49 -6.54 -6.24
N LEU A 116 24.04 -5.74 -5.27
CA LEU A 116 23.27 -4.52 -5.49
C LEU A 116 24.11 -3.34 -6.02
N ALA A 117 25.45 -3.38 -5.90
CA ALA A 117 26.33 -2.30 -6.38
C ALA A 117 26.34 -2.17 -7.91
N GLN A 118 25.94 -3.23 -8.62
CA GLN A 118 25.84 -3.27 -10.08
C GLN A 118 24.42 -2.97 -10.61
N MET A 119 23.44 -2.77 -9.72
CA MET A 119 22.05 -2.48 -10.09
C MET A 119 21.76 -0.97 -9.99
N PRO A 120 20.83 -0.44 -10.80
CA PRO A 120 20.38 0.93 -10.62
C PRO A 120 19.82 1.13 -9.21
N LEU A 121 20.29 2.17 -8.53
CA LEU A 121 19.87 2.52 -7.17
C LEU A 121 18.34 2.65 -7.12
N PRO A 122 17.62 1.82 -6.33
CA PRO A 122 16.19 1.98 -6.14
C PRO A 122 15.89 3.35 -5.51
N PRO A 123 14.75 3.96 -5.87
CA PRO A 123 14.40 5.28 -5.38
C PRO A 123 14.14 5.27 -3.87
N SER A 124 14.54 6.35 -3.19
CA SER A 124 14.23 6.52 -1.76
C SER A 124 12.71 6.61 -1.54
N MET A 125 12.25 5.93 -0.50
CA MET A 125 10.84 5.89 -0.11
C MET A 125 10.44 7.08 0.78
N LYS A 126 11.33 8.08 0.98
CA LYS A 126 11.06 9.28 1.78
C LYS A 126 9.86 10.11 1.30
N ASN A 127 9.53 10.04 0.00
CA ASN A 127 8.39 10.76 -0.58
C ASN A 127 7.08 9.95 -0.59
N CYS A 128 6.98 8.91 0.24
CA CYS A 128 5.76 8.11 0.39
C CYS A 128 4.86 8.64 1.52
N ILE A 129 3.60 8.91 1.19
CA ILE A 129 2.58 9.34 2.16
C ILE A 129 1.70 8.14 2.50
N GLN A 130 1.36 7.99 3.78
CA GLN A 130 0.64 6.84 4.33
C GLN A 130 -0.61 7.34 5.06
N LEU A 131 -1.77 6.81 4.72
CA LEU A 131 -3.03 7.04 5.43
C LEU A 131 -3.59 5.68 5.86
N ALA A 132 -3.78 5.49 7.17
CA ALA A 132 -4.28 4.26 7.75
C ALA A 132 -5.56 4.52 8.55
N ALA A 133 -6.54 3.63 8.42
CA ALA A 133 -7.85 3.81 9.02
C ALA A 133 -7.88 3.75 10.55
N CYS A 134 -6.95 3.01 11.16
CA CYS A 134 -6.88 2.82 12.61
C CYS A 134 -5.46 2.47 13.09
N GLU A 135 -5.23 2.49 14.40
CA GLU A 135 -3.96 2.08 14.99
C GLU A 135 -3.68 0.58 14.86
N ALA A 136 -2.42 0.19 15.16
CA ALA A 136 -1.93 -1.17 14.96
C ALA A 136 -2.69 -2.27 15.75
N SER A 137 -3.39 -1.91 16.82
CA SER A 137 -4.17 -2.82 17.67
C SER A 137 -5.68 -2.55 17.62
N GLU A 138 -6.13 -1.65 16.76
CA GLU A 138 -7.52 -1.23 16.69
C GLU A 138 -8.30 -1.97 15.59
N LEU A 139 -9.59 -2.16 15.86
CA LEU A 139 -10.55 -2.70 14.89
C LEU A 139 -11.42 -1.59 14.35
N LEU A 140 -11.85 -1.74 13.09
CA LEU A 140 -12.83 -0.84 12.50
C LEU A 140 -14.20 -1.00 13.17
N PRO A 141 -15.01 0.07 13.23
CA PRO A 141 -16.34 0.01 13.83
C PRO A 141 -17.26 -0.94 13.05
N MET A 142 -18.08 -1.71 13.79
CA MET A 142 -19.07 -2.64 13.24
C MET A 142 -20.52 -2.13 13.42
N ASN A 143 -20.70 -0.83 13.67
CA ASN A 143 -22.02 -0.24 13.85
C ASN A 143 -22.82 -0.33 12.52
N PRO A 144 -24.02 -0.95 12.48
CA PRO A 144 -24.82 -1.08 11.25
C PRO A 144 -25.32 0.24 10.67
N ASP A 145 -25.36 1.32 11.46
CA ASP A 145 -25.79 2.65 11.00
C ASP A 145 -24.72 3.37 10.18
N LEU A 146 -23.46 2.93 10.30
CA LEU A 146 -22.31 3.48 9.59
C LEU A 146 -21.90 2.56 8.44
N PRO A 147 -21.29 3.13 7.37
CA PRO A 147 -20.72 2.31 6.32
C PRO A 147 -19.51 1.51 6.83
N ALA A 148 -19.30 0.31 6.28
CA ALA A 148 -18.13 -0.52 6.60
C ALA A 148 -16.83 0.20 6.20
N ASP A 149 -16.80 0.85 5.03
CA ASP A 149 -15.68 1.64 4.51
C ASP A 149 -15.68 3.08 5.03
N LEU A 150 -15.88 3.26 6.35
CA LEU A 150 -15.99 4.58 6.99
C LEU A 150 -14.80 5.49 6.69
N PHE A 151 -13.58 4.94 6.75
CA PHE A 151 -12.37 5.71 6.49
C PHE A 151 -12.30 6.20 5.04
N THR A 152 -12.55 5.32 4.08
CA THR A 152 -12.68 5.67 2.67
C THR A 152 -13.78 6.71 2.45
N SER A 153 -14.94 6.54 3.08
CA SER A 153 -16.08 7.45 2.99
C SER A 153 -15.74 8.85 3.50
N CYS A 154 -14.98 8.96 4.59
CA CYS A 154 -14.47 10.24 5.12
C CYS A 154 -13.52 10.94 4.14
N LEU A 155 -12.63 10.20 3.48
CA LEU A 155 -11.65 10.78 2.56
C LEU A 155 -12.25 11.17 1.20
N THR A 156 -13.26 10.42 0.73
CA THR A 156 -13.78 10.55 -0.65
C THR A 156 -15.16 11.19 -0.72
N THR A 157 -15.95 11.13 0.35
CA THR A 157 -17.30 11.70 0.42
C THR A 157 -17.57 12.44 1.75
N PRO A 158 -16.70 13.39 2.15
CA PRO A 158 -16.70 13.99 3.49
C PRO A 158 -18.04 14.62 3.90
N ILE A 159 -18.71 15.34 3.00
CA ILE A 159 -19.99 16.00 3.30
C ILE A 159 -21.08 14.98 3.60
N LYS A 160 -21.14 13.89 2.81
CA LYS A 160 -22.16 12.85 2.98
C LYS A 160 -22.02 12.13 4.31
N ILE A 161 -20.79 11.82 4.71
CA ILE A 161 -20.56 11.14 5.98
C ILE A 161 -20.75 12.09 7.17
N ALA A 162 -20.32 13.35 7.07
CA ALA A 162 -20.49 14.33 8.15
C ALA A 162 -21.96 14.63 8.48
N LEU A 163 -22.86 14.55 7.49
CA LEU A 163 -24.30 14.70 7.69
C LEU A 163 -24.98 13.44 8.25
N ARG A 164 -24.35 12.27 8.10
CA ARG A 164 -24.87 10.97 8.56
C ARG A 164 -24.35 10.59 9.95
N TRP A 165 -23.17 11.07 10.32
CA TRP A 165 -22.49 10.78 11.58
C TRP A 165 -23.26 11.34 12.78
#